data_AF-A0A2V9XLZ0-F1
#
_entry.id   AF-A0A2V9XLZ0-F1
#
_cell.length_a   1.000
_cell.length_b   1.000
_cell.length_c   1.000
_cell.angle_alpha   90.00
_cell.angle_beta   90.00
_cell.angle_gamma   90.00
#
_symmetry.space_group_name_H-M   'P 1'
#
loop_
_entity.id
_entity.type
_entity.pdbx_description
1 polymer ?
#
loop_
_entity_poly.entity_id
_entity_poly.type
_entity_poly.pdbx_seq_one_letter_code
_entity_poly.pdbx_strand_id
1 'polypeptide(L)'
;MASGEMPEAEFIDFLARVCRLLVAHTVDGSIHYIFMDWRHVYELLVAGRQVYSEFKNLCIWVKDNGGMGSFYRSQHELVFVFKNGKDGHRNNVQLGQYGRYRTNVWHYS
;
A
#
# COMPACT_ATOMS: atom_id res chain seq x y z
N MET A 1 -11.68 -13.38 -14.50
CA MET A 1 -12.32 -12.66 -13.38
C MET A 1 -11.42 -11.51 -13.02
N ALA A 2 -11.82 -10.30 -13.42
CA ALA A 2 -11.12 -9.08 -13.02
C ALA A 2 -11.55 -8.72 -11.58
N SER A 3 -10.77 -7.91 -10.86
CA SER A 3 -11.01 -7.55 -9.46
C SER A 3 -12.39 -6.92 -9.18
N GLY A 4 -13.09 -6.41 -10.20
CA GLY A 4 -14.42 -5.83 -10.07
C GLY A 4 -15.58 -6.83 -9.94
N GLU A 5 -15.32 -8.13 -10.08
CA GLU A 5 -16.37 -9.18 -10.09
C GLU A 5 -16.32 -10.10 -8.85
N MET A 6 -15.31 -9.96 -7.99
CA MET A 6 -15.16 -10.80 -6.81
C MET A 6 -15.99 -10.27 -5.63
N PRO A 7 -16.69 -11.14 -4.88
CA PRO A 7 -17.21 -10.79 -3.56
C PRO A 7 -16.10 -10.31 -2.63
N GLU A 8 -16.43 -9.39 -1.71
CA GLU A 8 -15.47 -8.77 -0.77
C GLU A 8 -14.58 -9.80 -0.05
N ALA A 9 -15.18 -10.86 0.51
CA ALA A 9 -14.45 -11.92 1.21
C ALA A 9 -13.47 -12.67 0.29
N GLU A 10 -13.87 -12.98 -0.94
CA GLU A 10 -13.00 -13.63 -1.92
C GLU A 10 -11.83 -12.71 -2.31
N PHE A 11 -12.10 -11.41 -2.44
CA PHE A 11 -11.07 -10.44 -2.76
C PHE A 11 -10.07 -10.26 -1.61
N ILE A 12 -10.54 -10.25 -0.36
CA ILE A 12 -9.68 -10.27 0.83
C ILE A 12 -8.75 -11.50 0.82
N ASP A 13 -9.30 -12.69 0.58
CA ASP A 13 -8.52 -13.93 0.54
C ASP A 13 -7.50 -13.95 -0.61
N PHE A 14 -7.89 -13.40 -1.76
CA PHE A 14 -6.98 -13.18 -2.87
C PHE A 14 -5.82 -12.24 -2.48
N LEU A 15 -6.12 -11.07 -1.94
CA LEU A 15 -5.10 -10.11 -1.50
C LEU A 15 -4.20 -10.69 -0.40
N ALA A 16 -4.75 -11.46 0.53
CA ALA A 16 -3.99 -12.12 1.58
C ALA A 16 -3.01 -13.14 1.01
N ARG A 17 -3.41 -13.95 0.01
CA ARG A 17 -2.50 -14.86 -0.70
C ARG A 17 -1.38 -14.11 -1.40
N VAL A 18 -1.70 -13.02 -2.10
CA VAL A 18 -0.69 -12.17 -2.76
C VAL A 18 0.30 -11.64 -1.71
N CYS A 19 -0.18 -11.09 -0.60
CA CYS A 19 0.68 -10.58 0.48
C CYS A 19 1.56 -11.68 1.07
N ARG A 20 1.05 -12.91 1.28
CA ARG A 20 1.84 -14.04 1.80
C ARG A 20 2.97 -14.41 0.84
N LEU A 21 2.71 -14.41 -0.47
CA LEU A 21 3.74 -14.66 -1.48
C LEU A 21 4.80 -13.56 -1.47
N LEU A 22 4.40 -12.28 -1.36
CA LEU A 22 5.34 -11.18 -1.25
C LEU A 22 6.24 -11.33 -0.01
N VAL A 23 5.68 -11.69 1.14
CA VAL A 23 6.44 -11.95 2.37
C VAL A 23 7.38 -13.14 2.22
N ALA A 24 6.90 -14.25 1.64
CA ALA A 24 7.69 -15.48 1.46
C ALA A 24 8.90 -15.30 0.53
N HIS A 25 8.83 -14.35 -0.40
CA HIS A 25 9.88 -14.09 -1.40
C HIS A 25 10.66 -12.79 -1.16
N THR A 26 10.60 -12.23 0.04
CA THR A 26 11.39 -11.05 0.44
C THR A 26 12.09 -11.30 1.78
N VAL A 27 13.08 -10.47 2.08
CA VAL A 27 13.87 -10.59 3.32
C VAL A 27 13.10 -10.07 4.53
N ASP A 28 13.45 -10.58 5.72
CA ASP A 28 12.98 -9.98 6.98
C ASP A 28 13.40 -8.50 7.04
N GLY A 29 12.48 -7.64 7.48
CA GLY A 29 12.65 -6.19 7.50
C GLY A 29 12.32 -5.50 6.17
N SER A 30 11.90 -6.22 5.12
CA SER A 30 11.47 -5.58 3.86
C SER A 30 10.27 -4.65 4.06
N ILE A 31 10.20 -3.59 3.25
CA ILE A 31 9.07 -2.65 3.22
C ILE A 31 8.34 -2.80 1.89
N HIS A 32 7.05 -3.12 1.96
CA HIS A 32 6.22 -3.33 0.78
C HIS A 32 5.30 -2.12 0.60
N TYR A 33 5.37 -1.52 -0.58
CA TYR A 33 4.52 -0.42 -1.00
C TYR A 33 3.48 -0.97 -1.96
N ILE A 34 2.24 -1.14 -1.48
CA ILE A 34 1.14 -1.72 -2.27
C ILE A 34 0.21 -0.59 -2.70
N PHE A 35 0.11 -0.38 -4.00
CA PHE A 35 -0.76 0.63 -4.60
C PHE A 35 -2.16 0.06 -4.78
N MET A 36 -3.18 0.83 -4.42
CA MET A 36 -4.57 0.41 -4.49
C MET A 36 -5.53 1.59 -4.58
N ASP A 37 -6.63 1.41 -5.32
CA ASP A 37 -7.73 2.36 -5.35
C ASP A 37 -8.40 2.46 -3.96
N TRP A 38 -8.88 3.65 -3.62
CA TRP A 38 -9.46 3.93 -2.31
C TRP A 38 -10.69 3.07 -1.98
N ARG A 39 -11.39 2.55 -3.00
CA ARG A 39 -12.55 1.68 -2.80
C ARG A 39 -12.19 0.35 -2.13
N HIS A 40 -10.92 -0.06 -2.25
CA HIS A 40 -10.44 -1.34 -1.74
C HIS A 40 -9.58 -1.20 -0.46
N VAL A 41 -9.73 -0.07 0.25
CA VAL A 41 -9.01 0.20 1.51
C VAL A 41 -9.31 -0.89 2.54
N TYR A 42 -10.58 -1.28 2.68
CA TYR A 42 -11.00 -2.24 3.68
C TYR A 42 -10.34 -3.60 3.42
N GLU A 43 -10.46 -4.09 2.19
CA GLU A 43 -10.03 -5.42 1.79
C GLU A 43 -8.51 -5.56 1.92
N LEU A 44 -7.75 -4.57 1.45
CA LEU A 44 -6.30 -4.59 1.53
C LEU A 44 -5.78 -4.42 2.96
N LEU A 45 -6.43 -3.62 3.80
CA LEU A 45 -6.03 -3.51 5.23
C LEU A 45 -6.31 -4.80 5.98
N VAL A 46 -7.47 -5.43 5.76
CA VAL A 46 -7.80 -6.71 6.39
C VAL A 46 -6.81 -7.79 5.97
N ALA A 47 -6.57 -7.94 4.65
CA ALA A 47 -5.60 -8.89 4.13
C ALA A 47 -4.17 -8.64 4.64
N GLY A 48 -3.74 -7.38 4.61
CA GLY A 48 -2.40 -6.99 5.06
C GLY A 48 -2.15 -7.27 6.54
N ARG A 49 -3.13 -7.01 7.42
CA ARG A 49 -3.03 -7.28 8.86
C ARG A 49 -2.92 -8.76 9.22
N GLN A 50 -3.38 -9.66 8.35
CA GLN A 50 -3.21 -11.10 8.54
C GLN A 50 -1.79 -11.57 8.26
N VAL A 51 -1.00 -10.80 7.51
CA VAL A 51 0.25 -11.27 6.90
C VAL A 51 1.46 -10.48 7.38
N TYR A 52 1.35 -9.16 7.44
CA TYR A 52 2.46 -8.28 7.78
C TYR A 52 2.60 -8.07 9.28
N SER A 53 3.83 -7.85 9.72
CA SER A 53 4.14 -7.59 11.13
C SER A 53 3.74 -6.19 11.56
N GLU A 54 3.71 -5.23 10.63
CA GLU A 54 3.41 -3.83 10.92
C GLU A 54 2.83 -3.11 9.69
N PHE A 55 1.80 -2.29 9.92
CA PHE A 55 1.37 -1.27 8.96
C PHE A 55 2.10 0.04 9.25
N LYS A 56 3.10 0.36 8.43
CA LYS A 56 4.06 1.44 8.66
C LYS A 56 3.49 2.83 8.38
N ASN A 57 2.75 2.96 7.27
CA ASN A 57 2.23 4.24 6.82
C ASN A 57 1.17 4.04 5.74
N LEU A 58 0.36 5.08 5.52
CA LEU A 58 -0.45 5.24 4.34
C LEU A 58 0.04 6.48 3.60
N CYS A 59 0.56 6.28 2.39
CA CYS A 59 0.96 7.38 1.53
C CYS A 59 -0.09 7.62 0.43
N ILE A 60 -0.19 8.86 -0.02
CA ILE A 60 -1.12 9.30 -1.06
C ILE A 60 -0.27 9.82 -2.21
N TRP A 61 -0.37 9.18 -3.37
CA TRP A 61 0.19 9.72 -4.60
C TRP A 61 -0.86 10.59 -5.28
N VAL A 62 -0.61 11.91 -5.33
CA VAL A 62 -1.46 12.87 -6.04
C VAL A 62 -1.05 12.86 -7.50
N LYS A 63 -2.00 12.51 -8.38
CA LYS A 63 -1.82 12.46 -9.83
C LYS A 63 -2.04 13.85 -10.43
N ASP A 64 -1.41 14.17 -11.55
CA ASP A 64 -1.62 15.44 -12.24
C ASP A 64 -3.08 15.64 -12.64
N ASN A 65 -3.68 14.59 -13.21
CA ASN A 65 -5.05 14.60 -13.71
C ASN A 65 -5.93 13.61 -12.95
N GLY A 66 -7.15 14.06 -12.62
CA GLY A 66 -8.18 13.19 -12.07
C GLY A 66 -8.72 12.22 -13.12
N GLY A 67 -8.76 10.92 -12.78
CA GLY A 67 -9.42 9.89 -13.59
C GLY A 67 -10.94 10.06 -13.63
N MET A 68 -11.60 9.34 -14.52
CA MET A 68 -13.06 9.36 -14.63
C MET A 68 -13.73 8.97 -13.31
N GLY A 69 -14.77 9.69 -12.95
CA GLY A 69 -15.60 9.41 -11.78
C GLY A 69 -16.98 10.03 -11.94
N SER A 70 -18.00 9.41 -11.34
CA SER A 70 -19.39 9.86 -11.42
C SER A 70 -19.68 11.03 -10.47
N PHE A 71 -19.20 10.94 -9.22
CA PHE A 71 -19.39 11.98 -8.21
C PHE A 71 -18.16 12.88 -8.06
N TYR A 72 -16.99 12.29 -7.80
CA TYR A 72 -15.70 12.98 -7.81
C TYR A 72 -14.73 12.31 -8.78
N ARG A 73 -13.88 13.11 -9.43
CA ARG A 73 -12.72 12.59 -10.18
C ARG A 73 -11.65 12.10 -9.21
N SER A 74 -11.16 10.87 -9.39
CA SER A 74 -10.10 10.34 -8.54
C SER A 74 -8.75 10.89 -8.99
N GLN A 75 -8.17 11.83 -8.23
CA GLN A 75 -6.86 12.43 -8.48
C GLN A 75 -5.77 11.86 -7.56
N HIS A 76 -6.00 10.66 -7.00
CA HIS A 76 -5.00 10.04 -6.15
C HIS A 76 -4.94 8.52 -6.33
N GLU A 77 -3.84 7.94 -5.89
CA GLU A 77 -3.68 6.52 -5.60
C GLU A 77 -3.25 6.38 -4.14
N LEU A 78 -3.80 5.39 -3.43
CA LEU A 78 -3.32 5.08 -2.09
C LEU A 78 -2.15 4.10 -2.16
N VAL A 79 -1.18 4.28 -1.28
CA VAL A 79 0.02 3.43 -1.18
C VAL A 79 0.14 2.94 0.25
N PHE A 80 -0.22 1.68 0.47
CA PHE A 80 -0.16 1.01 1.75
C PHE A 80 1.27 0.53 2.00
N VAL A 81 1.88 1.02 3.07
CA VAL A 81 3.25 0.69 3.42
C VAL A 81 3.24 -0.33 4.55
N PHE A 82 3.63 -1.56 4.25
CA PHE A 82 3.71 -2.64 5.23
C PHE A 82 5.16 -3.05 5.47
N LYS A 83 5.43 -3.59 6.67
CA LYS A 83 6.71 -4.23 7.00
C LYS A 83 6.54 -5.74 7.07
N ASN A 84 7.47 -6.46 6.45
CA ASN A 84 7.68 -7.88 6.65
C ASN A 84 8.61 -8.12 7.84
N GLY A 85 8.25 -9.04 8.74
CA GLY A 85 9.12 -9.50 9.81
C GLY A 85 9.52 -8.44 10.85
N LYS A 86 10.48 -8.78 11.71
CA LYS A 86 10.85 -7.98 12.89
C LYS A 86 12.18 -7.27 12.76
N ASP A 87 13.04 -7.68 11.82
CA ASP A 87 14.37 -7.11 11.64
C ASP A 87 14.33 -5.63 11.22
N GLY A 88 15.47 -4.97 11.38
CA GLY A 88 15.63 -3.58 10.98
C GLY A 88 15.38 -3.41 9.47
N HIS A 89 14.46 -2.52 9.10
CA HIS A 89 14.30 -2.15 7.70
C HIS A 89 15.42 -1.22 7.25
N ARG A 90 15.78 -1.30 5.97
CA ARG A 90 16.70 -0.34 5.37
C ARG A 90 16.04 1.03 5.27
N ASN A 91 16.48 1.98 6.09
CA ASN A 91 15.96 3.34 6.08
C ASN A 91 16.63 4.19 4.98
N ASN A 92 16.11 4.09 3.75
CA ASN A 92 16.55 4.93 2.63
C ASN A 92 15.93 6.35 2.65
N VAL A 93 14.87 6.56 3.43
CA VAL A 93 14.22 7.87 3.54
C VAL A 93 15.09 8.83 4.34
N GLN A 94 15.73 8.32 5.40
CA GLN A 94 16.61 9.09 6.28
C GLN A 94 15.93 10.39 6.74
N LEU A 95 14.66 10.28 7.17
CA LEU A 95 13.81 11.42 7.52
C LEU A 95 14.48 12.31 8.59
N GLY A 96 14.51 13.62 8.34
CA GLY A 96 15.18 14.60 9.21
C GLY A 96 16.70 14.63 9.09
N GLN A 97 17.34 13.54 8.63
CA GLN A 97 18.78 13.54 8.36
C GLN A 97 19.06 14.25 7.03
N TYR A 98 20.16 15.00 6.98
CA TYR A 98 20.59 15.77 5.81
C TYR A 98 19.52 16.76 5.29
N GLY A 99 18.62 17.24 6.17
CA GLY A 99 17.52 18.12 5.80
C GLY A 99 16.42 17.43 4.99
N ARG A 100 16.38 16.08 4.93
CA ARG A 100 15.35 15.37 4.17
C ARG A 100 13.97 15.51 4.82
N TYR A 101 13.05 16.06 4.05
CA TYR A 101 11.66 16.23 4.42
C TYR A 101 10.77 15.47 3.42
N ARG A 102 10.49 14.20 3.74
CA ARG A 102 9.59 13.35 2.96
C ARG A 102 8.28 13.18 3.71
N THR A 103 7.20 13.65 3.11
CA THR A 103 5.84 13.48 3.65
C THR A 103 5.22 12.19 3.10
N ASN A 104 4.05 11.84 3.63
CA ASN A 104 3.23 10.76 3.11
C ASN A 104 2.24 11.24 2.02
N VAL A 105 2.39 12.46 1.51
CA VAL A 105 1.62 12.96 0.36
C VAL A 105 2.61 13.33 -0.74
N TRP A 106 2.56 12.62 -1.85
CA TRP A 106 3.53 12.69 -2.92
C TRP A 106 2.93 13.38 -4.13
N HIS A 107 3.50 14.53 -4.47
CA HIS A 107 3.27 15.21 -5.73
C HIS A 107 4.44 14.84 -6.65
N TYR A 108 4.31 13.71 -7.34
CA TYR A 108 5.28 13.24 -8.33
C TYR A 108 4.51 12.99 -9.62
N SER A 109 4.72 13.87 -10.60
CA SER A 109 4.18 13.80 -11.96
C SER A 109 5.00 12.86 -12.83
#